data_AF-A0A7C1FGB9-F1
#
_entry.id   AF-A0A7C1FGB9-F1
#
_cell.length_a   1.000
_cell.length_b   1.000
_cell.length_c   1.000
_cell.angle_alpha   90.00
_cell.angle_beta   90.00
_cell.angle_gamma   90.00
#
_symmetry.space_group_name_H-M   'P 1'
#
loop_
_entity.id
_entity.type
_entity.pdbx_description
1 polymer ?
#
loop_
_entity_poly.entity_id
_entity_poly.type
_entity_poly.pdbx_seq_one_letter_code
_entity_poly.pdbx_strand_id
1 'polypeptide(L)'
;MAIRQRRYGGPRDFHLISEFLARHYQPGNRDGNWFQAEWEYAYTHPYFDESVIGEIGLWEEDGELVAAATYESRLGEAFFTRNPRGCSA
;
A
#
# COMPACT_ATOMS: atom_id res chain seq x y z
N MET A 1 12.42 7.36 16.81
CA MET A 1 11.37 7.19 15.79
C MET A 1 11.97 7.63 14.47
N ALA A 2 12.07 6.72 13.51
CA ALA A 2 12.62 7.01 12.20
C ALA A 2 11.84 6.19 11.18
N ILE A 3 11.25 6.88 10.21
CA ILE A 3 10.56 6.22 9.11
C ILE A 3 11.60 5.60 8.19
N ARG A 4 11.47 4.30 7.93
CA ARG A 4 12.29 3.57 6.97
C ARG A 4 11.48 3.29 5.72
N GLN A 5 12.04 3.66 4.58
CA GLN A 5 11.50 3.24 3.29
C GLN A 5 12.16 1.93 2.85
N ARG A 6 11.36 1.02 2.30
CA ARG A 6 11.85 -0.16 1.56
C ARG A 6 10.97 -0.42 0.34
N ARG A 7 11.50 -1.26 -0.55
CA ARG A 7 10.77 -1.78 -1.71
C ARG A 7 9.95 -3.00 -1.34
N TYR A 8 8.91 -3.24 -2.12
CA TYR A 8 8.12 -4.47 -2.08
C TYR A 8 9.02 -5.69 -2.37
N GLY A 9 8.92 -6.70 -1.50
CA GLY A 9 9.81 -7.86 -1.46
C GLY A 9 9.11 -9.20 -1.68
N GLY A 10 7.81 -9.21 -1.99
CA GLY A 10 7.07 -10.43 -2.35
C GLY A 10 5.75 -10.62 -1.59
N PRO A 11 5.18 -11.84 -1.58
CA PRO A 11 3.81 -12.10 -1.13
C PRO A 11 3.48 -11.68 0.31
N ARG A 12 4.47 -11.62 1.20
CA ARG A 12 4.28 -11.10 2.57
C ARG A 12 3.85 -9.64 2.56
N ASP A 13 4.35 -8.85 1.62
CA ASP A 13 4.00 -7.44 1.50
C ASP A 13 2.61 -7.24 0.89
N PHE A 14 2.13 -8.16 0.04
CA PHE A 14 0.72 -8.17 -0.36
C PHE A 14 -0.21 -8.28 0.85
N HIS A 15 0.12 -9.17 1.79
CA HIS A 15 -0.65 -9.37 3.01
C HIS A 15 -0.52 -8.15 3.94
N LEU A 16 0.69 -7.61 4.09
CA LEU A 16 0.95 -6.41 4.89
C LEU A 16 0.11 -5.20 4.41
N ILE A 17 0.11 -4.93 3.10
CA ILE A 17 -0.72 -3.86 2.51
C ILE A 17 -2.21 -4.17 2.70
N SER A 18 -2.63 -5.42 2.49
CA SER A 18 -4.03 -5.83 2.65
C SER A 18 -4.54 -5.60 4.08
N GLU A 19 -3.77 -6.05 5.07
CA GLU A 19 -4.09 -5.85 6.49
C GLU A 19 -4.12 -4.37 6.85
N PHE A 20 -3.19 -3.58 6.31
CA PHE A 20 -3.14 -2.14 6.52
C PHE A 20 -4.41 -1.44 6.00
N LEU A 21 -4.80 -1.71 4.75
CA LEU A 21 -6.01 -1.14 4.13
C LEU A 21 -7.26 -1.51 4.92
N ALA A 22 -7.39 -2.78 5.32
CA ALA A 22 -8.53 -3.26 6.10
C ALA A 22 -8.57 -2.63 7.50
N ARG A 23 -7.43 -2.54 8.19
CA ARG A 23 -7.31 -1.98 9.55
C ARG A 23 -7.64 -0.49 9.60
N HIS A 24 -7.26 0.26 8.57
CA HIS A 24 -7.38 1.72 8.55
C HIS A 24 -8.60 2.25 7.78
N TYR A 25 -9.43 1.35 7.23
CA TYR A 25 -10.67 1.70 6.55
C TYR A 25 -11.56 2.63 7.38
N GLN A 26 -12.04 3.70 6.76
CA GLN A 26 -13.08 4.55 7.31
C GLN A 26 -14.35 4.51 6.44
N PRO A 27 -15.55 4.37 7.05
CA PRO A 27 -16.80 4.37 6.31
C PRO A 27 -16.95 5.60 5.41
N GLY A 28 -17.31 5.36 4.15
CA GLY A 28 -17.45 6.39 3.12
C GLY A 28 -16.13 6.84 2.48
N ASN A 29 -15.07 6.02 2.57
CA ASN A 29 -13.72 6.33 2.09
C ASN A 29 -13.18 7.67 2.62
N ARG A 30 -13.37 7.92 3.91
CA ARG A 30 -12.95 9.19 4.53
C ARG A 30 -11.44 9.31 4.70
N ASP A 31 -10.72 8.20 4.69
CA ASP A 31 -9.27 8.16 4.68
C ASP A 31 -8.68 8.44 3.28
N GLY A 32 -9.46 8.23 2.21
CA GLY A 32 -9.06 8.49 0.82
C GLY A 32 -8.06 7.47 0.28
N ASN A 33 -7.81 6.39 1.01
CA ASN A 33 -6.97 5.31 0.54
C ASN A 33 -7.74 4.39 -0.43
N TRP A 34 -7.02 3.43 -0.99
CA TRP A 34 -7.67 2.27 -1.60
C TRP A 34 -8.44 1.45 -0.56
N PHE A 35 -9.48 0.79 -1.02
CA PHE A 35 -10.04 -0.34 -0.30
C PHE A 35 -9.13 -1.55 -0.46
N GLN A 36 -9.13 -2.43 0.54
CA GLN A 36 -8.40 -3.69 0.44
C GLN A 36 -8.82 -4.50 -0.81
N ALA A 37 -10.10 -4.48 -1.18
CA ALA A 37 -10.59 -5.14 -2.39
C ALA A 37 -10.07 -4.52 -3.70
N GLU A 38 -9.82 -3.21 -3.75
CA GLU A 38 -9.21 -2.55 -4.92
C GLU A 38 -7.76 -2.98 -5.08
N TRP A 39 -7.03 -3.10 -3.97
CA TRP A 39 -5.67 -3.65 -3.97
C TRP A 39 -5.64 -5.12 -4.44
N GLU A 40 -6.55 -5.96 -3.92
CA GLU A 40 -6.64 -7.36 -4.33
C GLU A 40 -6.99 -7.50 -5.81
N TYR A 41 -7.94 -6.70 -6.30
CA TYR A 41 -8.27 -6.61 -7.71
C TYR A 41 -7.04 -6.24 -8.54
N ALA A 42 -6.36 -5.12 -8.21
CA ALA A 42 -5.19 -4.65 -8.95
C ALA A 42 -4.10 -5.73 -9.01
N TYR A 43 -3.72 -6.30 -7.86
CA TYR A 43 -2.65 -7.29 -7.75
C TYR A 43 -2.93 -8.59 -8.52
N THR A 44 -4.20 -8.99 -8.64
CA THR A 44 -4.59 -10.25 -9.32
C THR A 44 -5.06 -10.04 -10.75
N HIS A 45 -5.14 -8.79 -11.21
CA HIS A 45 -5.65 -8.47 -12.54
C HIS A 45 -4.67 -8.91 -13.64
N PRO A 46 -5.13 -9.49 -14.78
CA PRO A 46 -4.24 -9.90 -15.88
C PRO A 46 -3.42 -8.78 -16.53
N TYR A 47 -3.80 -7.51 -16.31
CA TYR A 47 -3.07 -6.34 -16.80
C TYR A 47 -2.08 -5.76 -15.79
N PHE A 48 -1.99 -6.34 -14.60
CA PHE A 48 -1.00 -5.94 -13.60
C PHE A 48 0.40 -6.26 -14.11
N ASP A 49 1.21 -5.22 -14.31
CA ASP A 49 2.60 -5.38 -14.72
C ASP A 49 3.45 -5.86 -13.54
N GLU A 50 3.53 -7.18 -13.34
CA GLU A 50 4.33 -7.79 -12.28
C GLU A 50 5.84 -7.49 -12.42
N SER A 51 6.32 -7.12 -13.61
CA SER A 51 7.76 -6.91 -13.86
C SER A 51 8.35 -5.73 -13.08
N VAL A 52 7.48 -4.82 -12.63
CA VAL A 52 7.82 -3.59 -11.91
C VAL A 52 7.27 -3.55 -10.48
N ILE A 53 6.78 -4.68 -9.97
CA ILE A 53 6.17 -4.76 -8.62
C ILE A 53 7.15 -4.34 -7.51
N GLY A 54 8.44 -4.55 -7.72
CA GLY A 54 9.50 -4.11 -6.81
C GLY A 54 9.66 -2.58 -6.69
N GLU A 55 8.99 -1.80 -7.54
CA GLU A 55 8.96 -0.34 -7.45
C GLU A 55 7.88 0.17 -6.47
N ILE A 56 6.98 -0.70 -5.99
CA ILE A 56 6.06 -0.37 -4.90
C ILE A 56 6.87 0.03 -3.66
N GLY A 57 6.57 1.23 -3.16
CA GLY A 57 7.23 1.80 -1.98
C GLY A 57 6.46 1.50 -0.71
N LEU A 58 7.16 1.08 0.34
CA LEU A 58 6.62 0.82 1.67
C LEU A 58 7.38 1.67 2.69
N TRP A 59 6.65 2.36 3.55
CA TRP A 59 7.20 3.14 4.65
C TRP A 59 6.77 2.53 5.97
N GLU A 60 7.76 2.22 6.80
CA GLU A 60 7.58 1.57 8.10
C GLU A 60 8.11 2.46 9.22
N GLU A 61 7.37 2.53 10.32
CA GLU A 61 7.78 3.17 11.57
C GLU A 61 7.62 2.14 12.69
N ASP A 62 8.69 1.92 13.47
CA ASP A 62 8.72 0.97 14.60
C ASP A 62 8.23 -0.45 14.24
N GLY A 63 8.48 -0.89 12.99
CA GLY A 63 8.12 -2.22 12.49
C GLY A 63 6.70 -2.33 11.92
N GLU A 64 5.92 -1.26 11.96
CA GLU A 64 4.56 -1.22 11.40
C GLU A 64 4.54 -0.43 10.09
N LEU A 65 3.74 -0.89 9.12
CA LEU A 65 3.50 -0.13 7.88
C LEU A 65 2.71 1.14 8.21
N VAL A 66 3.20 2.29 7.77
CA VAL A 66 2.53 3.60 7.96
C VAL A 66 2.10 4.24 6.64
N ALA A 67 2.70 3.84 5.52
CA ALA A 67 2.26 4.24 4.18
C ALA A 67 2.75 3.27 3.10
N ALA A 68 2.07 3.29 1.96
CA ALA A 68 2.45 2.58 0.74
C ALA A 68 2.16 3.43 -0.50
N ALA A 69 2.96 3.24 -1.55
CA ALA A 69 2.74 3.81 -2.87
C ALA A 69 2.66 2.66 -3.88
N THR A 70 1.48 2.45 -4.46
CA THR A 70 1.15 1.36 -5.38
C THR A 70 0.80 1.90 -6.76
N TYR A 71 0.60 1.00 -7.72
CA TYR A 71 0.04 1.28 -9.04
C TYR A 71 -1.06 0.26 -9.32
N GLU A 72 -1.96 0.56 -10.26
CA GLU A 72 -3.07 -0.34 -10.61
C GLU A 72 -2.68 -1.29 -11.72
N SER A 73 -2.32 -0.80 -12.92
CA SER A 73 -1.96 -1.67 -14.05
C SER A 73 -0.50 -1.56 -14.43
N ARG A 74 0.04 -0.33 -14.48
CA ARG A 74 1.40 -0.05 -14.97
C ARG A 74 2.01 1.16 -14.27
N LEU A 75 3.34 1.27 -14.32
CA LEU A 75 4.00 2.51 -13.89
C LEU A 75 3.58 3.70 -14.77
N GLY A 76 3.42 4.85 -14.11
CA GLY A 76 2.79 6.05 -14.67
C GLY A 76 1.51 6.43 -13.92
N GLU A 77 0.92 5.46 -13.23
CA GLU A 77 -0.10 5.66 -12.19
C GLU A 77 0.55 5.49 -10.81
N ALA A 78 0.13 6.29 -9.84
CA ALA A 78 0.57 6.16 -8.45
C ALA A 78 -0.58 6.43 -7.50
N PHE A 79 -0.85 5.47 -6.63
CA PHE A 79 -1.87 5.54 -5.60
C PHE A 79 -1.19 5.48 -4.23
N PHE A 80 -1.52 6.46 -3.38
CA PHE A 80 -0.88 6.61 -2.08
C PHE A 80 -1.87 6.22 -1.01
N THR A 81 -1.45 5.29 -0.15
CA THR A 81 -2.20 4.88 1.02
C THR A 81 -1.40 5.23 2.26
N ARG A 82 -2.01 5.84 3.27
CA ARG A 82 -1.34 6.25 4.51
C ARG A 82 -2.18 5.99 5.75
N ASN A 83 -1.53 5.92 6.90
CA ASN A 83 -2.21 5.86 8.17
C ASN A 83 -2.97 7.19 8.38
N PRO A 84 -4.31 7.16 8.51
CA PRO A 84 -5.12 8.37 8.60
C PRO A 84 -4.89 9.16 9.88
N ARG A 85 -4.25 8.58 10.91
CA ARG A 85 -3.88 9.28 12.14
C ARG A 85 -2.56 10.06 12.05
N GLY A 86 -1.86 9.98 10.91
CA GLY A 86 -0.53 10.56 10.72
C GLY A 86 0.60 9.64 11.19
N CYS A 87 1.84 9.99 10.87
CA CYS A 87 3.03 9.39 11.48
C CYS A 87 3.31 10.10 12.82
N SER A 88 3.87 9.38 13.78
CA SER A 88 4.34 9.98 15.02
C SER A 88 5.47 10.95 14.68
N ALA A 89 5.31 12.25 14.97
CA ALA A 89 6.37 13.24 14.78
C ALA A 89 7.37 13.21 15.94
#